data_AF-A0A2W4YHX7-F1
#
_entry.id   AF-A0A2W4YHX7-F1
#
_cell.length_a   1.000
_cell.length_b   1.000
_cell.length_c   1.000
_cell.angle_alpha   90.00
_cell.angle_beta   90.00
_cell.angle_gamma   90.00
#
_symmetry.space_group_name_H-M   'P 1'
#
loop_
_entity.id
_entity.type
_entity.pdbx_description
1 polymer ?
#
loop_
_entity_poly.entity_id
_entity_poly.type
_entity_poly.pdbx_seq_one_letter_code
_entity_poly.pdbx_strand_id
1 'polypeptide(L)'
;VNLRGVREASSVFAIPTYLFISSVGVMIVVGLVRTVLGDAPHASSADYAVQAESLTQAALILLILRAFSSGCSALTGVEAVSNGVPAFRKPKIRNAQTTLTLMGGIAIVLFAGLTILALISGVHYAENPCHLIGFDCANNPQPSLMAQVAAATFGMGSIPFFIIQAATACVLLLAANTAFNGFPLLGAVLARDGYAPKALNTRGDRLVYSNGMIILGIVAIGVLIVYQANLTTLIQLYIIGVFVSFSLGQLGMVKHWRRALRGLRELPPEAAKQQSAAIERRSAISGLWINSVGAGMTVLVLLIVTITKFTHGAWLVFIAIPILAVLMVGVNRYYRDVEHEIQMDDTVHFGAT
;
A
#
# COMPACT_ATOMS: atom_id res chain seq x y z
N VAL A 1 3.86 0.02 -22.11
CA VAL A 1 2.38 0.22 -22.19
C VAL A 1 1.99 1.63 -21.76
N ASN A 2 2.32 2.06 -20.54
CA ASN A 2 1.85 3.34 -19.99
C ASN A 2 2.30 4.60 -20.73
N LEU A 3 3.53 4.65 -21.25
CA LEU A 3 4.04 5.78 -22.05
C LEU A 3 3.25 6.01 -23.35
N ARG A 4 2.63 4.96 -23.91
CA ARG A 4 1.81 5.09 -25.12
C ARG A 4 0.40 5.58 -24.82
N GLY A 5 0.02 5.84 -23.56
CA GLY A 5 -1.29 6.40 -23.21
C GLY A 5 -2.44 5.49 -23.66
N VAL A 6 -2.80 4.50 -22.85
CA VAL A 6 -3.92 3.60 -23.17
C VAL A 6 -5.22 4.32 -22.81
N ARG A 7 -5.72 5.16 -23.71
CA ARG A 7 -6.90 6.01 -23.48
C ARG A 7 -8.23 5.22 -23.45
N GLU A 8 -8.22 3.90 -23.66
CA GLU A 8 -9.45 3.12 -23.91
C GLU A 8 -9.64 1.81 -23.13
N ALA A 9 -8.85 1.50 -22.10
CA ALA A 9 -8.89 0.16 -21.50
C ALA A 9 -9.40 0.06 -20.05
N SER A 10 -10.09 1.06 -19.49
CA SER A 10 -10.54 0.98 -18.08
C SER A 10 -11.42 -0.24 -17.78
N SER A 11 -12.25 -0.67 -18.73
CA SER A 11 -13.08 -1.89 -18.64
C SER A 11 -12.25 -3.17 -18.79
N VAL A 12 -11.31 -3.20 -19.74
CA VAL A 12 -10.42 -4.36 -19.95
C VAL A 12 -9.51 -4.60 -18.75
N PHE A 13 -9.06 -3.53 -18.08
CA PHE A 13 -8.28 -3.63 -16.85
C PHE A 13 -9.06 -4.15 -15.63
N ALA A 14 -10.40 -4.13 -15.66
CA ALA A 14 -11.21 -4.64 -14.55
C ALA A 14 -11.42 -6.16 -14.61
N ILE A 15 -11.33 -6.78 -15.80
CA ILE A 15 -11.58 -8.21 -16.02
C ILE A 15 -10.70 -9.09 -15.11
N PRO A 16 -9.38 -8.89 -15.01
CA PRO A 16 -8.53 -9.72 -14.16
C PRO A 16 -8.89 -9.63 -12.68
N THR A 17 -9.31 -8.46 -12.21
CA THR A 17 -9.71 -8.26 -10.81
C THR A 17 -10.99 -9.03 -10.48
N TYR A 18 -12.00 -8.97 -11.33
CA TYR A 18 -13.23 -9.75 -11.14
C TYR A 18 -12.98 -11.26 -11.25
N LEU A 19 -12.12 -11.69 -12.18
CA LEU A 19 -11.72 -13.08 -12.29
C LEU A 19 -11.00 -13.57 -11.03
N PHE A 20 -10.11 -12.75 -10.47
CA PHE A 20 -9.44 -13.06 -9.22
C PHE A 20 -10.43 -13.17 -8.05
N ILE A 21 -11.29 -12.16 -7.84
CA ILE A 21 -12.26 -12.17 -6.73
C ILE A 21 -13.18 -13.39 -6.83
N SER A 22 -13.70 -13.69 -8.03
CA SER A 22 -14.61 -14.82 -8.24
C SER A 22 -13.90 -16.17 -8.08
N SER A 23 -12.74 -16.37 -8.69
CA SER A 23 -12.00 -17.65 -8.60
C SER A 23 -11.53 -17.95 -7.16
N VAL A 24 -11.06 -16.94 -6.43
CA VAL A 24 -10.68 -17.07 -5.01
C VAL A 24 -11.92 -17.30 -4.15
N GLY A 25 -13.02 -16.59 -4.40
CA GLY A 25 -14.29 -16.82 -3.71
C GLY A 25 -14.81 -18.26 -3.89
N VAL A 26 -14.76 -18.78 -5.11
CA VAL A 26 -15.12 -20.18 -5.41
C VAL A 26 -14.18 -21.15 -4.71
N MET A 27 -12.87 -20.90 -4.73
CA MET A 27 -11.90 -21.71 -3.99
C MET A 27 -12.23 -21.78 -2.50
N ILE A 28 -12.55 -20.64 -1.88
CA ILE A 28 -12.93 -20.57 -0.46
C ILE A 28 -14.17 -21.42 -0.20
N VAL A 29 -15.24 -21.22 -0.98
CA VAL A 29 -16.49 -21.96 -0.80
C VAL A 29 -16.29 -23.46 -1.00
N VAL A 30 -15.60 -23.88 -2.07
CA VAL A 30 -15.35 -25.29 -2.36
C VAL A 30 -14.49 -25.93 -1.26
N GLY A 31 -13.42 -25.25 -0.82
CA GLY A 31 -12.56 -25.75 0.25
C GLY A 31 -13.34 -25.96 1.55
N LEU A 32 -14.18 -25.00 1.95
CA LEU A 32 -14.99 -25.09 3.17
C LEU A 32 -16.05 -26.20 3.06
N VAL A 33 -16.71 -26.34 1.91
CA VAL A 33 -17.68 -27.42 1.67
C VAL A 33 -16.99 -28.78 1.77
N ARG A 34 -15.81 -28.95 1.16
CA ARG A 34 -15.01 -30.18 1.27
C ARG A 34 -14.65 -30.50 2.73
N THR A 35 -14.28 -29.49 3.52
CA THR A 35 -14.05 -29.66 4.96
C THR A 35 -15.29 -30.14 5.71
N VAL A 36 -16.45 -29.55 5.46
CA VAL A 36 -17.72 -29.96 6.11
C VAL A 36 -18.14 -31.38 5.70
N LEU A 37 -17.81 -31.80 4.48
CA LEU A 37 -18.05 -33.16 3.98
C LEU A 37 -17.04 -34.20 4.48
N GLY A 38 -16.06 -33.80 5.31
CA GLY A 38 -15.07 -34.70 5.90
C GLY A 38 -13.82 -34.96 5.04
N ASP A 39 -13.70 -34.30 3.89
CA ASP A 39 -12.55 -34.37 2.98
C ASP A 39 -11.81 -33.03 2.98
N ALA A 40 -11.24 -32.67 4.13
CA ALA A 40 -10.55 -31.38 4.27
C ALA A 40 -9.37 -31.28 3.28
N PRO A 41 -9.21 -30.14 2.56
CA PRO A 41 -8.07 -29.94 1.69
C PRO A 41 -6.75 -30.12 2.44
N HIS A 42 -5.81 -30.90 1.91
CA HIS A 42 -4.49 -31.12 2.53
C HIS A 42 -3.41 -30.45 1.69
N ALA A 43 -2.68 -29.49 2.28
CA ALA A 43 -1.61 -28.79 1.58
C ALA A 43 -0.36 -29.66 1.45
N SER A 44 0.42 -29.43 0.39
CA SER A 44 1.70 -30.12 0.19
C SER A 44 2.75 -29.83 1.27
N SER A 45 2.54 -28.78 2.07
CA SER A 45 3.43 -28.40 3.17
C SER A 45 2.96 -28.84 4.55
N ALA A 46 1.78 -29.47 4.64
CA ALA A 46 1.18 -29.85 5.92
C ALA A 46 2.05 -30.82 6.72
N ASP A 47 2.79 -31.68 6.03
CA ASP A 47 3.68 -32.67 6.65
C ASP A 47 5.04 -32.08 7.06
N TYR A 48 5.39 -30.86 6.64
CA TYR A 48 6.67 -30.27 7.00
C TYR A 48 6.64 -29.73 8.43
N ALA A 49 7.68 -30.06 9.18
CA ALA A 49 7.92 -29.56 10.53
C ALA A 49 9.11 -28.60 10.56
N VAL A 50 9.12 -27.73 11.57
CA VAL A 50 10.27 -26.88 11.92
C VAL A 50 10.69 -27.24 13.34
N GLN A 51 12.00 -27.30 13.60
CA GLN A 51 12.53 -27.54 14.94
C GLN A 51 12.04 -26.41 15.88
N ALA A 52 11.19 -26.75 16.86
CA ALA A 52 10.69 -25.78 17.81
C ALA A 52 11.78 -25.41 18.81
N GLU A 53 12.21 -24.15 18.82
CA GLU A 53 13.03 -23.60 19.89
C GLU A 53 12.14 -23.21 21.09
N SER A 54 12.63 -23.42 22.30
CA SER A 54 11.96 -22.97 23.53
C SER A 54 11.97 -21.44 23.60
N LEU A 55 10.90 -20.81 23.12
CA LEU A 55 10.73 -19.36 23.16
C LEU A 55 10.35 -18.92 24.58
N THR A 56 11.00 -17.85 25.05
CA THR A 56 10.54 -17.15 26.25
C THR A 56 9.18 -16.49 25.98
N GLN A 57 8.40 -16.22 27.03
CA GLN A 57 7.08 -15.58 26.91
C GLN A 57 7.16 -14.22 26.19
N ALA A 58 8.26 -13.47 26.40
CA ALA A 58 8.52 -12.22 25.70
C ALA A 58 8.78 -12.43 24.20
N ALA A 59 9.49 -13.50 23.82
CA ALA A 59 9.75 -13.83 22.42
C ALA A 59 8.47 -14.27 21.69
N LEU A 60 7.55 -14.96 22.38
CA LEU A 60 6.23 -15.30 21.82
C LEU A 60 5.38 -14.04 21.54
N ILE A 61 5.34 -13.10 22.49
CA ILE A 61 4.63 -11.81 22.29
C ILE A 61 5.22 -11.07 21.10
N LEU A 62 6.55 -10.99 21.01
CA LEU A 62 7.24 -10.32 19.90
C LEU A 62 6.98 -11.01 18.55
N LEU A 63 6.87 -12.34 18.54
CA LEU A 63 6.52 -13.12 17.36
C LEU A 63 5.09 -12.84 16.90
N ILE A 64 4.13 -12.77 17.82
CA ILE A 64 2.74 -12.39 17.51
C ILE A 64 2.68 -10.98 16.95
N LEU A 65 3.39 -10.03 17.57
CA LEU A 65 3.44 -8.65 17.09
C LEU A 65 4.10 -8.55 15.70
N ARG A 66 5.16 -9.32 15.44
CA ARG A 66 5.79 -9.42 14.11
C ARG A 66 4.82 -9.98 13.07
N ALA A 67 4.08 -11.04 13.39
CA ALA A 67 3.08 -11.63 12.52
C ALA A 67 1.94 -10.65 12.22
N PHE A 68 1.42 -9.98 13.25
CA PHE A 68 0.41 -8.93 13.13
C PHE A 68 0.88 -7.80 12.20
N SER A 69 2.08 -7.27 12.45
CA SER A 69 2.64 -6.15 11.69
C SER A 69 2.89 -6.51 10.22
N SER A 70 3.36 -7.72 9.94
CA SER A 70 3.48 -8.25 8.57
C SER A 70 2.11 -8.42 7.91
N GLY A 71 1.09 -8.86 8.65
CA GLY A 71 -0.27 -9.03 8.15
C GLY A 71 -0.96 -7.72 7.80
N CYS A 72 -0.69 -6.64 8.54
CA CYS A 72 -1.22 -5.30 8.26
C CYS A 72 -0.86 -4.78 6.86
N SER A 73 0.22 -5.30 6.25
CA SER A 73 0.60 -4.97 4.87
C SER A 73 -0.43 -5.37 3.81
N ALA A 74 -1.32 -6.31 4.11
CA ALA A 74 -2.36 -6.74 3.17
C ALA A 74 -3.40 -5.63 2.87
N LEU A 75 -3.49 -4.60 3.71
CA LEU A 75 -4.51 -3.54 3.62
C LEU A 75 -4.02 -2.24 2.97
N THR A 76 -2.75 -2.17 2.55
CA THR A 76 -2.10 -0.96 2.04
C THR A 76 -2.61 -0.49 0.67
N GLY A 77 -3.57 -1.20 0.07
CA GLY A 77 -4.26 -0.81 -1.18
C GLY A 77 -5.37 0.24 -1.02
N VAL A 78 -5.83 0.52 0.21
CA VAL A 78 -6.91 1.49 0.44
C VAL A 78 -6.56 2.93 0.05
N GLU A 79 -5.26 3.27 0.06
CA GLU A 79 -4.75 4.59 -0.33
C GLU A 79 -4.99 4.94 -1.79
N ALA A 80 -5.03 3.93 -2.66
CA ALA A 80 -5.23 4.16 -4.09
C ALA A 80 -6.58 4.83 -4.34
N VAL A 81 -7.62 4.42 -3.59
CA VAL A 81 -8.96 5.00 -3.67
C VAL A 81 -8.98 6.41 -3.07
N SER A 82 -8.32 6.64 -1.92
CA SER A 82 -8.29 7.96 -1.28
C SER A 82 -7.55 9.00 -2.13
N ASN A 83 -6.46 8.61 -2.78
CA ASN A 83 -5.72 9.48 -3.69
C ASN A 83 -6.47 9.71 -5.02
N GLY A 84 -7.33 8.76 -5.40
CA GLY A 84 -8.13 8.80 -6.62
C GLY A 84 -9.46 9.58 -6.52
N VAL A 85 -9.85 10.09 -5.34
CA VAL A 85 -11.14 10.77 -5.13
C VAL A 85 -11.45 11.86 -6.18
N PRO A 86 -10.50 12.71 -6.61
CA PRO A 86 -10.77 13.73 -7.63
C PRO A 86 -11.23 13.18 -8.98
N ALA A 87 -10.85 11.94 -9.32
CA ALA A 87 -11.18 11.29 -10.60
C ALA A 87 -12.56 10.62 -10.62
N PHE A 88 -13.23 10.46 -9.46
CA PHE A 88 -14.57 9.86 -9.40
C PHE A 88 -15.63 10.75 -10.08
N ARG A 89 -16.64 10.11 -10.69
CA ARG A 89 -17.83 10.80 -11.21
C ARG A 89 -18.63 11.43 -10.07
N LYS A 90 -19.30 12.55 -10.33
CA LYS A 90 -20.19 13.19 -9.35
C LYS A 90 -21.42 12.28 -9.08
N PRO A 91 -21.87 12.12 -7.83
CA PRO A 91 -21.34 12.70 -6.59
C PRO A 91 -20.04 12.00 -6.09
N LYS A 92 -18.92 12.74 -6.05
CA LYS A 92 -17.57 12.16 -5.86
C LYS A 92 -17.40 11.45 -4.52
N ILE A 93 -17.83 12.11 -3.44
CA ILE A 93 -17.64 11.64 -2.06
C ILE A 93 -18.40 10.32 -1.83
N ARG A 94 -19.67 10.27 -2.22
CA ARG A 94 -20.53 9.09 -2.03
C ARG A 94 -20.02 7.90 -2.85
N ASN A 95 -19.60 8.14 -4.09
CA ASN A 95 -19.03 7.09 -4.94
C ASN A 95 -17.73 6.55 -4.35
N ALA A 96 -16.81 7.42 -3.93
CA ALA A 96 -15.55 7.01 -3.31
C ALA A 96 -15.76 6.21 -2.01
N GLN A 97 -16.69 6.64 -1.15
CA GLN A 97 -17.05 5.93 0.09
C GLN A 97 -17.64 4.55 -0.18
N THR A 98 -18.55 4.45 -1.16
CA THR A 98 -19.16 3.17 -1.55
C THR A 98 -18.12 2.21 -2.13
N THR A 99 -17.22 2.72 -2.97
CA THR A 99 -16.12 1.92 -3.53
C THR A 99 -15.16 1.45 -2.43
N LEU A 100 -14.77 2.32 -1.50
CA LEU A 100 -13.87 1.96 -0.41
C LEU A 100 -14.48 0.90 0.52
N THR A 101 -15.77 1.04 0.86
CA THR A 101 -16.49 0.07 1.72
C THR A 101 -16.65 -1.29 1.05
N LEU A 102 -17.02 -1.33 -0.23
CA LEU A 102 -17.10 -2.58 -1.00
C LEU A 102 -15.73 -3.27 -1.13
N MET A 103 -14.69 -2.50 -1.50
CA MET A 103 -13.34 -3.03 -1.62
C MET A 103 -12.83 -3.58 -0.29
N GLY A 104 -13.01 -2.84 0.80
CA GLY A 104 -12.65 -3.29 2.14
C GLY A 104 -13.41 -4.54 2.57
N GLY A 105 -14.72 -4.59 2.33
CA GLY A 105 -15.54 -5.76 2.63
C GLY A 105 -15.10 -7.01 1.87
N ILE A 106 -14.88 -6.91 0.56
CA ILE A 106 -14.38 -8.02 -0.27
C ILE A 106 -13.00 -8.47 0.21
N ALA A 107 -12.08 -7.52 0.47
CA ALA A 107 -10.75 -7.84 0.95
C ALA A 107 -10.78 -8.59 2.29
N ILE A 108 -11.61 -8.14 3.24
CA ILE A 108 -11.77 -8.81 4.55
C ILE A 108 -12.32 -10.23 4.37
N VAL A 109 -13.36 -10.41 3.55
CA VAL A 109 -13.98 -11.73 3.33
C VAL A 109 -13.00 -12.70 2.67
N LEU A 110 -12.31 -12.27 1.60
CA LEU A 110 -11.35 -13.11 0.91
C LEU A 110 -10.14 -13.42 1.79
N PHE A 111 -9.60 -12.43 2.51
CA PHE A 111 -8.45 -12.62 3.40
C PHE A 111 -8.80 -13.59 4.54
N ALA A 112 -9.92 -13.37 5.23
CA ALA A 112 -10.36 -14.26 6.30
C ALA A 112 -10.64 -15.68 5.79
N GLY A 113 -11.33 -15.82 4.65
CA GLY A 113 -11.60 -17.14 4.05
C GLY A 113 -10.33 -17.88 3.63
N LEU A 114 -9.36 -17.18 3.04
CA LEU A 114 -8.05 -17.74 2.72
C LEU A 114 -7.27 -18.15 3.97
N THR A 115 -7.28 -17.32 5.02
CA THR A 115 -6.62 -17.66 6.30
C THR A 115 -7.25 -18.91 6.91
N ILE A 116 -8.58 -19.01 6.93
CA ILE A 116 -9.30 -20.20 7.42
C ILE A 116 -8.90 -21.45 6.63
N LEU A 117 -8.92 -21.39 5.30
CA LEU A 117 -8.50 -22.53 4.47
C LEU A 117 -7.03 -22.88 4.66
N ALA A 118 -6.13 -21.89 4.77
CA ALA A 118 -4.72 -22.13 5.02
C ALA A 118 -4.49 -22.85 6.36
N LEU A 119 -5.23 -22.47 7.41
CA LEU A 119 -5.18 -23.14 8.72
C LEU A 119 -5.76 -24.56 8.65
N ILE A 120 -6.91 -24.75 8.00
CA ILE A 120 -7.53 -26.07 7.83
C ILE A 120 -6.63 -27.02 7.03
N SER A 121 -6.00 -26.52 5.98
CA SER A 121 -5.16 -27.30 5.09
C SER A 121 -3.73 -27.52 5.58
N GLY A 122 -3.36 -26.93 6.72
CA GLY A 122 -2.02 -27.08 7.31
C GLY A 122 -0.94 -26.37 6.51
N VAL A 123 -1.22 -25.24 5.87
CA VAL A 123 -0.19 -24.52 5.08
C VAL A 123 0.92 -24.03 6.01
N HIS A 124 2.11 -24.60 5.84
CA HIS A 124 3.33 -24.12 6.47
C HIS A 124 4.19 -23.36 5.46
N TYR A 125 4.39 -22.07 5.73
CA TYR A 125 5.24 -21.21 4.92
C TYR A 125 6.41 -20.70 5.78
N ALA A 126 7.64 -21.06 5.43
CA ALA A 126 8.84 -20.54 6.08
C ALA A 126 9.45 -19.36 5.31
N GLU A 127 10.05 -18.42 6.06
CA GLU A 127 10.88 -17.34 5.49
C GLU A 127 12.16 -17.91 4.85
N ASN A 128 12.71 -18.99 5.43
CA ASN A 128 13.85 -19.74 4.90
C ASN A 128 13.45 -21.20 4.63
N PRO A 129 13.22 -21.59 3.36
CA PRO A 129 12.80 -22.94 3.00
C PRO A 129 13.78 -24.04 3.44
N CYS A 130 15.08 -23.73 3.50
CA CYS A 130 16.11 -24.69 3.91
C CYS A 130 16.07 -25.07 5.40
N HIS A 131 15.26 -24.39 6.22
CA HIS A 131 15.05 -24.78 7.61
C HIS A 131 13.87 -25.76 7.78
N LEU A 132 13.09 -26.03 6.72
CA LEU A 132 12.05 -27.05 6.79
C LEU A 132 12.67 -28.45 6.70
N ILE A 133 12.23 -29.32 7.60
CA ILE A 133 12.62 -30.73 7.59
C ILE A 133 11.84 -31.42 6.46
N GLY A 134 12.53 -31.98 5.47
CA GLY A 134 11.92 -32.73 4.37
C GLY A 134 11.63 -31.93 3.09
N PHE A 135 12.00 -30.64 3.03
CA PHE A 135 11.88 -29.83 1.81
C PHE A 135 13.22 -29.74 1.06
N ASP A 136 13.24 -30.09 -0.22
CA ASP A 136 14.43 -29.92 -1.08
C ASP A 136 14.55 -28.46 -1.54
N CYS A 137 15.19 -27.64 -0.69
CA CYS A 137 15.37 -26.22 -0.96
C CYS A 137 16.36 -25.92 -2.09
N ALA A 138 17.18 -26.89 -2.52
CA ALA A 138 18.18 -26.68 -3.57
C ALA A 138 17.55 -26.76 -4.98
N ASN A 139 16.56 -27.63 -5.16
CA ASN A 139 15.98 -27.88 -6.49
C ASN A 139 14.54 -27.38 -6.64
N ASN A 140 13.81 -27.08 -5.54
CA ASN A 140 12.40 -26.69 -5.60
C ASN A 140 12.13 -25.34 -4.94
N PRO A 141 11.58 -24.35 -5.67
CA PRO A 141 11.09 -23.12 -5.05
C PRO A 141 9.84 -23.40 -4.23
N GLN A 142 9.75 -22.82 -3.03
CA GLN A 142 8.59 -22.97 -2.17
C GLN A 142 7.35 -22.32 -2.84
N PRO A 143 6.25 -23.07 -3.05
CA PRO A 143 5.05 -22.53 -3.68
C PRO A 143 4.38 -21.48 -2.78
N SER A 144 3.72 -20.50 -3.40
CA SER A 144 2.96 -19.48 -2.67
C SER A 144 1.79 -20.09 -1.90
N LEU A 145 1.32 -19.40 -0.85
CA LEU A 145 0.12 -19.82 -0.10
C LEU A 145 -1.08 -20.02 -1.03
N MET A 146 -1.27 -19.12 -2.00
CA MET A 146 -2.32 -19.24 -3.02
C MET A 146 -2.19 -20.54 -3.83
N ALA A 147 -0.97 -20.91 -4.22
CA ALA A 147 -0.73 -22.14 -4.96
C ALA A 147 -0.97 -23.40 -4.12
N GLN A 148 -0.54 -23.39 -2.87
CA GLN A 148 -0.73 -24.53 -1.97
C GLN A 148 -2.22 -24.76 -1.68
N VAL A 149 -2.97 -23.71 -1.35
CA VAL A 149 -4.42 -23.80 -1.08
C VAL A 149 -5.19 -24.20 -2.34
N ALA A 150 -4.84 -23.65 -3.51
CA ALA A 150 -5.48 -24.02 -4.76
C ALA A 150 -5.21 -25.49 -5.15
N ALA A 151 -3.97 -25.95 -4.99
CA ALA A 151 -3.60 -27.35 -5.24
C ALA A 151 -4.29 -28.31 -4.26
N ALA A 152 -4.37 -27.95 -2.98
CA ALA A 152 -5.10 -28.74 -1.97
C ALA A 152 -6.60 -28.82 -2.28
N THR A 153 -7.19 -27.72 -2.78
CA THR A 153 -8.64 -27.61 -3.00
C THR A 153 -9.10 -28.25 -4.31
N PHE A 154 -8.35 -28.10 -5.40
CA PHE A 154 -8.75 -28.55 -6.74
C PHE A 154 -7.84 -29.61 -7.37
N GLY A 155 -6.72 -29.93 -6.72
CA GLY A 155 -5.66 -30.77 -7.28
C GLY A 155 -4.65 -29.94 -8.09
N MET A 156 -3.38 -30.34 -7.99
CA MET A 156 -2.29 -29.73 -8.75
C MET A 156 -2.47 -29.99 -10.25
N GLY A 157 -2.31 -28.96 -11.08
CA GLY A 157 -2.46 -29.08 -12.54
C GLY A 157 -3.91 -29.09 -13.05
N SER A 158 -4.90 -28.91 -12.17
CA SER A 158 -6.30 -28.78 -12.57
C SER A 158 -6.58 -27.44 -13.29
N ILE A 159 -7.65 -27.38 -14.10
CA ILE A 159 -8.05 -26.14 -14.78
C ILE A 159 -8.31 -25.00 -13.77
N PRO A 160 -9.06 -25.21 -12.65
CA PRO A 160 -9.26 -24.17 -11.64
C PRO A 160 -7.94 -23.69 -11.01
N PHE A 161 -6.97 -24.59 -10.80
CA PHE A 161 -5.65 -24.22 -10.30
C PHE A 161 -4.96 -23.22 -11.23
N PHE A 162 -4.90 -23.49 -12.53
CA PHE A 162 -4.28 -22.56 -13.49
C PHE A 162 -5.02 -21.23 -13.61
N ILE A 163 -6.36 -21.23 -13.50
CA ILE A 163 -7.16 -19.99 -13.48
C ILE A 163 -6.75 -19.12 -12.29
N ILE A 164 -6.61 -19.70 -11.10
CA ILE A 164 -6.23 -18.95 -9.89
C ILE A 164 -4.80 -18.41 -10.01
N GLN A 165 -3.85 -19.18 -10.54
CA GLN A 165 -2.48 -18.71 -10.76
C GLN A 165 -2.43 -17.55 -11.76
N ALA A 166 -3.10 -17.72 -12.90
CA ALA A 166 -3.14 -16.68 -13.94
C ALA A 166 -3.81 -15.41 -13.42
N ALA A 167 -4.95 -15.53 -12.73
CA ALA A 167 -5.65 -14.40 -12.14
C ALA A 167 -4.79 -13.67 -11.10
N THR A 168 -4.09 -14.42 -10.23
CA THR A 168 -3.16 -13.86 -9.24
C THR A 168 -2.03 -13.09 -9.92
N ALA A 169 -1.40 -13.67 -10.94
CA ALA A 169 -0.34 -13.01 -11.70
C ALA A 169 -0.84 -11.73 -12.39
N CYS A 170 -2.02 -11.77 -13.02
CA CYS A 170 -2.60 -10.60 -13.66
C CYS A 170 -2.94 -9.48 -12.67
N VAL A 171 -3.45 -9.80 -11.48
CA VAL A 171 -3.73 -8.79 -10.46
C VAL A 171 -2.44 -8.17 -9.91
N LEU A 172 -1.37 -8.95 -9.72
CA LEU A 172 -0.06 -8.41 -9.33
C LEU A 172 0.52 -7.46 -10.40
N LEU A 173 0.38 -7.80 -11.69
CA LEU A 173 0.76 -6.90 -12.79
C LEU A 173 -0.07 -5.61 -12.80
N LEU A 174 -1.37 -5.71 -12.50
CA LEU A 174 -2.26 -4.55 -12.40
C LEU A 174 -1.92 -3.67 -11.18
N ALA A 175 -1.52 -4.27 -10.07
CA ALA A 175 -1.05 -3.55 -8.89
C ALA A 175 0.21 -2.72 -9.22
N ALA A 176 1.18 -3.32 -9.92
CA ALA A 176 2.35 -2.61 -10.40
C ALA A 176 1.95 -1.44 -11.33
N ASN A 177 1.00 -1.67 -12.24
CA ASN A 177 0.48 -0.62 -13.13
C ASN A 177 -0.14 0.56 -12.36
N THR A 178 -0.81 0.30 -11.24
CA THR A 178 -1.41 1.35 -10.40
C THR A 178 -0.33 2.30 -9.85
N ALA A 179 0.82 1.79 -9.43
CA ALA A 179 1.94 2.61 -8.98
C ALA A 179 2.50 3.51 -10.11
N PHE A 180 2.63 2.97 -11.33
CA PHE A 180 3.08 3.74 -12.51
C PHE A 180 2.11 4.84 -12.95
N ASN A 181 0.82 4.73 -12.60
CA ASN A 181 -0.16 5.79 -12.84
C ASN A 181 -0.23 6.80 -11.67
N GLY A 182 0.00 6.35 -10.43
CA GLY A 182 -0.08 7.20 -9.23
C GLY A 182 1.14 8.10 -9.02
N PHE A 183 2.36 7.55 -9.15
CA PHE A 183 3.60 8.29 -8.88
C PHE A 183 3.76 9.56 -9.72
N PRO A 184 3.52 9.56 -11.05
CA PRO A 184 3.73 10.76 -11.86
C PRO A 184 2.79 11.91 -11.48
N LEU A 185 1.58 11.60 -10.99
CA LEU A 185 0.64 12.61 -10.49
C LEU A 185 1.18 13.27 -9.21
N LEU A 186 1.66 12.46 -8.25
CA LEU A 186 2.26 12.97 -7.02
C LEU A 186 3.54 13.77 -7.30
N GLY A 187 4.41 13.26 -8.17
CA GLY A 187 5.63 13.95 -8.60
C GLY A 187 5.35 15.29 -9.27
N ALA A 188 4.28 15.38 -10.07
CA ALA A 188 3.86 16.64 -10.67
C ALA A 188 3.34 17.66 -9.64
N VAL A 189 2.62 17.22 -8.60
CA VAL A 189 2.18 18.10 -7.50
C VAL A 189 3.39 18.64 -6.74
N LEU A 190 4.33 17.78 -6.34
CA LEU A 190 5.56 18.17 -5.67
C LEU A 190 6.43 19.12 -6.51
N ALA A 191 6.49 18.91 -7.83
CA ALA A 191 7.23 19.77 -8.74
C ALA A 191 6.56 21.14 -8.94
N ARG A 192 5.23 21.23 -8.84
CA ARG A 192 4.50 22.52 -8.84
C ARG A 192 4.77 23.33 -7.59
N ASP A 193 4.87 22.66 -6.45
CA ASP A 193 5.20 23.29 -5.17
C ASP A 193 6.70 23.56 -5.00
N GLY A 194 7.51 23.31 -6.05
CA GLY A 194 8.95 23.57 -6.05
C GLY A 194 9.80 22.59 -5.26
N TYR A 195 9.23 21.49 -4.73
CA TYR A 195 9.96 20.47 -3.96
C TYR A 195 10.56 19.36 -4.82
N ALA A 196 10.31 19.35 -6.12
CA ALA A 196 10.88 18.38 -7.06
C ALA A 196 11.25 19.07 -8.39
N PRO A 197 12.13 18.46 -9.21
CA PRO A 197 12.56 19.07 -10.47
C PRO A 197 11.38 19.45 -11.37
N LYS A 198 11.39 20.67 -11.93
CA LYS A 198 10.32 21.17 -12.83
C LYS A 198 10.04 20.22 -14.01
N ALA A 199 11.03 19.42 -14.42
CA ALA A 199 10.89 18.36 -15.43
C ALA A 199 9.86 17.28 -15.08
N LEU A 200 9.48 17.09 -13.81
CA LEU A 200 8.40 16.16 -13.43
C LEU A 200 6.99 16.73 -13.66
N ASN A 201 6.85 18.06 -13.76
CA ASN A 201 5.57 18.73 -14.05
C ASN A 201 5.29 18.86 -15.56
N THR A 202 6.27 18.54 -16.42
CA THR A 202 6.04 18.58 -17.88
C THR A 202 5.16 17.41 -18.31
N ARG A 203 4.08 17.72 -19.02
CA ARG A 203 3.25 16.71 -19.69
C ARG A 203 3.89 16.43 -21.05
N GLY A 204 4.17 15.17 -21.35
CA GLY A 204 4.64 14.77 -22.68
C GLY A 204 3.54 14.83 -23.74
N ASP A 205 3.88 14.47 -24.97
CA ASP A 205 3.03 14.59 -26.17
C ASP A 205 1.65 13.91 -26.09
N ARG A 206 1.45 12.98 -25.15
CA ARG A 206 0.18 12.29 -24.90
C ARG A 206 -0.53 12.73 -23.61
N LEU A 207 -0.18 13.91 -23.07
CA LEU A 207 -0.70 14.46 -21.81
C LEU A 207 -0.40 13.60 -20.57
N VAL A 208 0.58 12.71 -20.65
CA VAL A 208 1.06 11.88 -19.53
C VAL A 208 2.38 12.45 -18.99
N TYR A 209 2.59 12.37 -17.68
CA TYR A 209 3.84 12.77 -17.01
C TYR A 209 4.94 11.71 -17.24
N SER A 210 5.52 11.68 -18.44
CA SER A 210 6.45 10.64 -18.90
C SER A 210 7.73 10.54 -18.05
N ASN A 211 8.30 11.68 -17.65
CA ASN A 211 9.53 11.71 -16.85
C ASN A 211 9.37 11.00 -15.50
N GLY A 212 8.22 11.19 -14.84
CA GLY A 212 7.91 10.50 -13.59
C GLY A 212 7.84 8.98 -13.76
N MET A 213 7.23 8.49 -14.84
CA MET A 213 7.16 7.04 -15.11
C MET A 213 8.54 6.44 -15.41
N ILE A 214 9.38 7.14 -16.16
CA ILE A 214 10.74 6.68 -16.50
C ILE A 214 11.60 6.60 -15.24
N ILE A 215 11.59 7.64 -14.41
CA ILE A 215 12.33 7.66 -13.14
C ILE A 215 11.87 6.52 -12.23
N LEU A 216 10.56 6.32 -12.07
CA LEU A 216 10.04 5.21 -11.29
C LEU A 216 10.51 3.85 -11.84
N GLY A 217 10.51 3.69 -13.16
CA GLY A 217 10.97 2.46 -13.82
C GLY A 217 12.44 2.17 -13.56
N ILE A 218 13.31 3.18 -13.69
CA ILE A 218 14.76 3.06 -13.43
C ILE A 218 14.99 2.70 -11.95
N VAL A 219 14.33 3.39 -11.02
CA VAL A 219 14.45 3.10 -9.59
C VAL A 219 13.94 1.70 -9.27
N ALA A 220 12.81 1.28 -9.83
CA ALA A 220 12.28 -0.07 -9.64
C ALA A 220 13.23 -1.15 -10.16
N ILE A 221 13.84 -0.96 -11.34
CA ILE A 221 14.86 -1.86 -11.89
C ILE A 221 16.08 -1.93 -10.96
N GLY A 222 16.57 -0.77 -10.49
CA GLY A 222 17.69 -0.71 -9.56
C GLY A 222 17.42 -1.47 -8.26
N VAL A 223 16.25 -1.27 -7.67
CA VAL A 223 15.81 -2.00 -6.47
C VAL A 223 15.73 -3.50 -6.74
N LEU A 224 15.16 -3.95 -7.87
CA LEU A 224 15.08 -5.37 -8.20
C LEU A 224 16.47 -6.02 -8.37
N ILE A 225 17.43 -5.32 -8.99
CA ILE A 225 18.81 -5.80 -9.15
C ILE A 225 19.52 -5.89 -7.78
N VAL A 226 19.41 -4.86 -6.95
CA VAL A 226 20.09 -4.81 -5.64
C VAL A 226 19.56 -5.90 -4.70
N TYR A 227 18.24 -6.10 -4.65
CA TYR A 227 17.62 -7.08 -3.76
C TYR A 227 17.41 -8.46 -4.40
N GLN A 228 17.89 -8.66 -5.64
CA GLN A 228 17.78 -9.93 -6.37
C GLN A 228 16.35 -10.48 -6.40
N ALA A 229 15.36 -9.59 -6.54
CA ALA A 229 13.93 -9.89 -6.50
C ALA A 229 13.45 -10.66 -5.24
N ASN A 230 14.15 -10.55 -4.11
CA ASN A 230 13.73 -11.17 -2.85
C ASN A 230 12.50 -10.47 -2.26
N LEU A 231 11.35 -11.13 -2.33
CA LEU A 231 10.06 -10.59 -1.85
C LEU A 231 10.08 -10.28 -0.34
N THR A 232 10.75 -11.10 0.46
CA THR A 232 10.78 -10.96 1.92
C THR A 232 11.41 -9.64 2.35
N THR A 233 12.50 -9.22 1.70
CA THR A 233 13.16 -7.93 2.00
C THR A 233 12.40 -6.76 1.37
N LEU A 234 11.91 -6.91 0.14
CA LEU A 234 11.14 -5.89 -0.57
C LEU A 234 9.84 -5.52 0.16
N ILE A 235 9.10 -6.52 0.68
CA ILE A 235 7.88 -6.28 1.45
C ILE A 235 8.18 -5.49 2.73
N GLN A 236 9.30 -5.75 3.40
CA GLN A 236 9.64 -5.05 4.64
C GLN A 236 9.97 -3.57 4.39
N LEU A 237 10.71 -3.27 3.33
CA LEU A 237 10.99 -1.88 2.91
C LEU A 237 9.69 -1.15 2.55
N TYR A 238 8.81 -1.83 1.82
CA TYR A 238 7.50 -1.32 1.45
C TYR A 238 6.64 -0.98 2.67
N ILE A 239 6.53 -1.91 3.64
CA ILE A 239 5.73 -1.73 4.86
C ILE A 239 6.15 -0.47 5.60
N ILE A 240 7.46 -0.23 5.78
CA ILE A 240 7.94 0.95 6.49
C ILE A 240 7.52 2.22 5.76
N GLY A 241 7.73 2.29 4.44
CA GLY A 241 7.34 3.45 3.64
C GLY A 241 5.84 3.76 3.77
N VAL A 242 4.98 2.75 3.66
CA VAL A 242 3.53 2.92 3.77
C VAL A 242 3.12 3.30 5.19
N PHE A 243 3.64 2.66 6.23
CA PHE A 243 3.26 3.01 7.60
C PHE A 243 3.81 4.35 8.07
N VAL A 244 4.93 4.82 7.51
CA VAL A 244 5.40 6.20 7.69
C VAL A 244 4.39 7.18 7.05
N SER A 245 3.99 6.95 5.80
CA SER A 245 2.96 7.75 5.11
C SER A 245 1.65 7.79 5.90
N PHE A 246 1.14 6.62 6.30
CA PHE A 246 -0.06 6.50 7.11
C PHE A 246 0.06 7.21 8.45
N SER A 247 1.16 7.02 9.18
CA SER A 247 1.35 7.66 10.48
C SER A 247 1.37 9.18 10.35
N LEU A 248 2.10 9.71 9.36
CA LEU A 248 2.12 11.15 9.08
C LEU A 248 0.75 11.68 8.65
N GLY A 249 0.03 10.94 7.79
CA GLY A 249 -1.32 11.30 7.35
C GLY A 249 -2.32 11.34 8.50
N GLN A 250 -2.34 10.29 9.34
CA GLN A 250 -3.23 10.19 10.50
C GLN A 250 -2.91 11.28 11.55
N LEU A 251 -1.63 11.48 11.89
CA LEU A 251 -1.21 12.56 12.77
C LEU A 251 -1.54 13.96 12.20
N GLY A 252 -1.40 14.12 10.88
CA GLY A 252 -1.83 15.32 10.15
C GLY A 252 -3.32 15.59 10.31
N MET A 253 -4.16 14.56 10.17
CA MET A 253 -5.60 14.66 10.38
C MET A 253 -5.97 14.94 11.84
N VAL A 254 -5.26 14.35 12.81
CA VAL A 254 -5.43 14.69 14.24
C VAL A 254 -5.14 16.16 14.48
N LYS A 255 -4.06 16.69 13.90
CA LYS A 255 -3.72 18.13 13.97
C LYS A 255 -4.79 18.99 13.29
N HIS A 256 -5.29 18.58 12.13
CA HIS A 256 -6.36 19.25 11.40
C HIS A 256 -7.64 19.34 12.25
N TRP A 257 -8.13 18.23 12.81
CA TRP A 257 -9.34 18.22 13.64
C TRP A 257 -9.18 18.99 14.95
N ARG A 258 -8.00 18.96 15.57
CA ARG A 258 -7.70 19.81 16.74
C ARG A 258 -7.75 21.29 16.39
N ARG A 259 -7.26 21.69 15.21
CA ARG A 259 -7.36 23.09 14.74
C ARG A 259 -8.80 23.48 14.42
N ALA A 260 -9.55 22.62 13.74
CA ALA A 260 -10.96 22.86 13.46
C ALA A 260 -11.78 23.05 14.75
N LEU A 261 -11.55 22.21 15.76
CA LEU A 261 -12.24 22.33 17.05
C LEU A 261 -11.84 23.60 17.83
N ARG A 262 -10.61 24.11 17.66
CA ARG A 262 -10.20 25.40 18.21
C ARG A 262 -10.90 26.56 17.50
N GLY A 263 -10.93 26.56 16.17
CA GLY A 263 -11.65 27.57 15.39
C GLY A 263 -13.15 27.63 15.74
N LEU A 264 -13.78 26.47 15.97
CA LEU A 264 -15.17 26.40 16.43
C LEU A 264 -15.40 27.00 17.82
N ARG A 265 -14.38 27.04 18.70
CA ARG A 265 -14.47 27.67 20.03
C ARG A 265 -14.33 29.19 19.98
N GLU A 266 -13.68 29.71 18.94
CA GLU A 266 -13.45 31.14 18.72
C GLU A 266 -14.64 31.81 18.00
N LEU A 267 -15.68 31.04 17.64
CA LEU A 267 -16.88 31.57 17.00
C LEU A 267 -17.71 32.45 17.96
N PRO A 268 -18.35 33.52 17.44
CA PRO A 268 -19.33 34.30 18.18
C PRO A 268 -20.47 33.42 18.73
N PRO A 269 -21.05 33.75 19.90
CA PRO A 269 -22.06 32.92 20.56
C PRO A 269 -23.34 32.69 19.71
N GLU A 270 -23.64 33.58 18.78
CA GLU A 270 -24.76 33.42 17.83
C GLU A 270 -24.45 32.40 16.73
N ALA A 271 -23.22 32.42 16.19
CA ALA A 271 -22.76 31.46 15.19
C ALA A 271 -22.57 30.05 15.79
N ALA A 272 -22.14 29.97 17.06
CA ALA A 272 -21.96 28.71 17.76
C ALA A 272 -23.28 27.95 18.03
N LYS A 273 -24.42 28.64 18.06
CA LYS A 273 -25.75 28.04 18.24
C LYS A 273 -26.36 27.51 16.93
N GLN A 274 -25.76 27.80 15.77
CA GLN A 274 -26.26 27.29 14.50
C GLN A 274 -26.13 25.77 14.41
N GLN A 275 -27.11 25.14 13.75
CA GLN A 275 -27.13 23.69 13.54
C GLN A 275 -25.92 23.20 12.72
N SER A 276 -25.40 24.04 11.81
CA SER A 276 -24.17 23.81 11.05
C SER A 276 -22.95 23.62 11.96
N ALA A 277 -22.76 24.50 12.95
CA ALA A 277 -21.66 24.42 13.91
C ALA A 277 -21.76 23.16 14.79
N ALA A 278 -22.97 22.73 15.15
CA ALA A 278 -23.19 21.50 15.89
C ALA A 278 -22.81 20.23 15.07
N ILE A 279 -23.17 20.21 13.79
CA ILE A 279 -22.81 19.11 12.87
C ILE A 279 -21.29 19.06 12.67
N GLU A 280 -20.67 20.22 12.44
CA GLU A 280 -19.22 20.32 12.24
C GLU A 280 -18.45 19.91 13.50
N ARG A 281 -18.92 20.33 14.68
CA ARG A 281 -18.36 19.91 15.97
C ARG A 281 -18.45 18.40 16.17
N ARG A 282 -19.61 17.79 15.86
CA ARG A 282 -19.78 16.33 15.96
C ARG A 282 -18.84 15.60 15.02
N SER A 283 -18.77 16.05 13.76
CA SER A 283 -17.85 15.51 12.74
C SER A 283 -16.40 15.62 13.19
N ALA A 284 -15.99 16.78 13.73
CA ALA A 284 -14.64 17.01 14.22
C ALA A 284 -14.28 16.14 15.42
N ILE A 285 -15.22 15.92 16.35
CA ILE A 285 -14.99 15.02 17.50
C ILE A 285 -14.88 13.57 17.03
N SER A 286 -15.78 13.10 16.17
CA SER A 286 -15.69 11.73 15.62
C SER A 286 -14.43 11.53 14.80
N GLY A 287 -14.08 12.51 13.95
CA GLY A 287 -12.87 12.49 13.14
C GLY A 287 -11.61 12.49 13.99
N LEU A 288 -11.60 13.27 15.08
CA LEU A 288 -10.48 13.28 16.02
C LEU A 288 -10.28 11.92 16.69
N TRP A 289 -11.35 11.28 17.16
CA TRP A 289 -11.27 9.96 17.78
C TRP A 289 -10.79 8.89 16.80
N ILE A 290 -11.41 8.81 15.62
CA ILE A 290 -11.07 7.83 14.58
C ILE A 290 -9.60 7.99 14.15
N ASN A 291 -9.18 9.21 13.83
CA ASN A 291 -7.80 9.45 13.39
C ASN A 291 -6.78 9.33 14.53
N SER A 292 -7.16 9.56 15.80
CA SER A 292 -6.25 9.35 16.93
C SER A 292 -6.01 7.86 17.19
N VAL A 293 -7.06 7.04 17.13
CA VAL A 293 -6.94 5.58 17.23
C VAL A 293 -6.13 5.07 16.03
N GLY A 294 -6.44 5.54 14.82
CA GLY A 294 -5.70 5.23 13.61
C GLY A 294 -4.22 5.57 13.73
N ALA A 295 -3.88 6.80 14.15
CA ALA A 295 -2.50 7.23 14.39
C ALA A 295 -1.79 6.35 15.42
N GLY A 296 -2.46 6.01 16.53
CA GLY A 296 -1.91 5.10 17.54
C GLY A 296 -1.58 3.72 16.97
N MET A 297 -2.50 3.14 16.20
CA MET A 297 -2.30 1.83 15.55
C MET A 297 -1.18 1.87 14.51
N THR A 298 -1.16 2.87 13.62
CA THR A 298 -0.13 2.95 12.57
C THR A 298 1.26 3.21 13.13
N VAL A 299 1.37 4.05 14.17
CA VAL A 299 2.64 4.30 14.87
C VAL A 299 3.11 3.04 15.60
N LEU A 300 2.20 2.31 16.27
CA LEU A 300 2.54 1.05 16.93
C LEU A 300 3.06 0.02 15.92
N VAL A 301 2.38 -0.16 14.79
CA VAL A 301 2.80 -1.07 13.71
C VAL A 301 4.18 -0.66 13.16
N LEU A 302 4.39 0.64 12.92
CA LEU A 302 5.67 1.18 12.48
C LEU A 302 6.79 0.89 13.48
N LEU A 303 6.56 1.10 14.78
CA LEU A 303 7.52 0.79 15.84
C LEU A 303 7.85 -0.71 15.87
N ILE A 304 6.84 -1.58 15.80
CA ILE A 304 7.03 -3.03 15.79
C ILE A 304 7.86 -3.47 14.58
N VAL A 305 7.53 -3.03 13.36
CA VAL A 305 8.32 -3.38 12.16
C VAL A 305 9.74 -2.85 12.29
N THR A 306 9.90 -1.62 12.76
CA THR A 306 11.22 -1.03 12.95
C THR A 306 12.08 -1.88 13.89
N ILE A 307 11.55 -2.32 15.02
CA ILE A 307 12.28 -3.12 16.00
C ILE A 307 12.54 -4.54 15.47
N THR A 308 11.51 -5.20 14.95
CA THR A 308 11.58 -6.63 14.60
C THR A 308 12.31 -6.91 13.29
N LYS A 309 12.37 -5.94 12.38
CA LYS A 309 12.93 -6.11 11.04
C LYS A 309 14.10 -5.16 10.74
N PHE A 310 14.61 -4.42 11.73
CA PHE A 310 15.78 -3.54 11.57
C PHE A 310 16.94 -4.24 10.86
N THR A 311 17.25 -5.46 11.31
CA THR A 311 18.36 -6.29 10.84
C THR A 311 18.13 -6.91 9.46
N HIS A 312 16.90 -6.91 8.95
CA HIS A 312 16.52 -7.56 7.68
C HIS A 312 16.45 -6.56 6.51
N GLY A 313 17.02 -5.36 6.68
CA GLY A 313 17.16 -4.35 5.61
C GLY A 313 16.29 -3.11 5.78
N ALA A 314 15.42 -3.07 6.80
CA ALA A 314 14.55 -1.94 7.14
C ALA A 314 15.30 -0.61 7.33
N TRP A 315 16.55 -0.66 7.81
CA TRP A 315 17.39 0.51 8.08
C TRP A 315 17.60 1.41 6.86
N LEU A 316 17.55 0.86 5.64
CA LEU A 316 17.73 1.63 4.41
C LEU A 316 16.65 2.69 4.21
N VAL A 317 15.41 2.43 4.65
CA VAL A 317 14.31 3.40 4.54
C VAL A 317 14.55 4.59 5.47
N PHE A 318 15.12 4.36 6.65
CA PHE A 318 15.47 5.41 7.61
C PHE A 318 16.60 6.32 7.11
N ILE A 319 17.38 5.88 6.13
CA ILE A 319 18.39 6.70 5.46
C ILE A 319 17.80 7.37 4.20
N ALA A 320 17.08 6.60 3.38
CA ALA A 320 16.52 7.09 2.13
C ALA A 320 15.53 8.24 2.33
N ILE A 321 14.62 8.14 3.31
CA ILE A 321 13.59 9.18 3.55
C ILE A 321 14.24 10.53 3.93
N PRO A 322 15.15 10.62 4.92
CA PRO A 322 15.83 11.87 5.23
C PRO A 322 16.64 12.43 4.05
N ILE A 323 17.36 11.59 3.31
CA ILE A 323 18.13 12.03 2.13
C ILE A 323 17.18 12.66 1.10
N LEU A 324 16.09 11.99 0.77
CA LEU A 324 15.10 12.52 -0.17
C LEU A 324 14.48 13.82 0.34
N ALA A 325 14.16 13.90 1.64
CA ALA A 325 13.62 15.12 2.24
C ALA A 325 14.59 16.30 2.16
N VAL A 326 15.88 16.08 2.45
CA VAL A 326 16.92 17.12 2.34
C VAL A 326 17.10 17.55 0.88
N LEU A 327 17.11 16.61 -0.06
CA LEU A 327 17.17 16.92 -1.50
C LEU A 327 15.96 17.77 -1.94
N MET A 328 14.76 17.40 -1.52
CA MET A 328 13.53 18.17 -1.83
C MET A 328 13.58 19.59 -1.29
N VAL A 329 14.05 19.76 -0.05
CA VAL A 329 14.25 21.10 0.56
C VAL A 329 15.34 21.88 -0.18
N GLY A 330 16.42 21.22 -0.61
CA GLY A 330 17.48 21.82 -1.41
C GLY A 330 16.97 22.34 -2.76
N VAL A 331 16.15 21.55 -3.46
CA VAL A 331 15.51 21.96 -4.72
C VAL A 331 14.58 23.16 -4.51
N ASN A 332 13.78 23.14 -3.45
CA ASN A 332 12.88 24.26 -3.12
C ASN A 332 13.66 25.56 -2.84
N ARG A 333 14.75 25.48 -2.09
CA ARG A 333 15.64 26.62 -1.85
C ARG A 333 16.24 27.15 -3.15
N TYR A 334 16.81 26.26 -3.97
CA TYR A 334 17.38 26.62 -5.26
C TYR A 334 16.38 27.37 -6.15
N TYR A 335 15.14 26.87 -6.27
CA TYR A 335 14.15 27.56 -7.08
C TYR A 335 13.69 28.90 -6.51
N ARG A 336 13.62 29.03 -5.18
CA ARG A 336 13.32 30.30 -4.54
C ARG A 336 14.43 31.32 -4.77
N ASP A 337 15.69 30.90 -4.69
CA ASP A 337 16.84 31.77 -4.90
C ASP A 337 16.90 32.24 -6.37
N VAL A 338 16.67 31.32 -7.33
CA VAL A 338 16.55 31.67 -8.75
C VAL A 338 15.38 32.62 -9.00
N GLU A 339 14.22 32.41 -8.36
CA GLU A 339 13.05 33.29 -8.51
C GLU A 339 13.32 34.70 -7.97
N HIS A 340 14.09 34.82 -6.89
CA HIS A 340 14.55 36.10 -6.36
C HIS A 340 15.57 36.78 -7.29
N GLU A 341 16.48 36.03 -7.94
CA GLU A 341 17.46 36.59 -8.88
C GLU A 341 16.85 37.08 -10.20
N ILE A 342 15.77 36.44 -10.68
CA ILE A 342 15.09 36.81 -11.93
C ILE A 342 13.94 37.81 -11.74
N GLN A 343 13.61 38.17 -10.50
CA GLN A 343 12.63 39.22 -10.23
C GLN A 343 13.12 40.52 -10.88
N MET A 344 12.33 41.05 -11.81
CA MET A 344 12.65 42.33 -12.43
C MET A 344 12.66 43.41 -11.35
N ASP A 345 13.71 44.22 -11.35
CA ASP A 345 13.78 45.39 -10.49
C ASP A 345 12.63 46.36 -10.87
N ASP A 346 11.93 46.89 -9.87
CA ASP A 346 10.77 47.79 -10.08
C ASP A 346 11.19 49.08 -10.83
N THR A 347 12.48 49.39 -10.82
CA THR A 347 13.07 50.47 -11.61
C THR A 347 13.71 49.94 -12.90
N VAL A 348 12.96 50.02 -14.00
CA VAL A 348 13.51 49.79 -15.35
C VAL A 348 14.48 50.93 -15.68
N HIS A 349 15.77 50.72 -15.47
CA HIS A 349 16.80 51.60 -16.00
C HIS A 349 16.93 51.37 -17.51
N PHE A 350 16.21 52.17 -18.31
CA PHE A 350 16.54 52.35 -19.72
C PHE A 350 17.85 53.14 -19.82
N GLY A 351 18.97 52.44 -19.83
CA GLY A 351 20.28 53.05 -19.99
C GLY A 351 20.74 53.02 -21.45
N ALA A 352 20.77 54.20 -22.07
CA ALA A 352 21.98 54.63 -22.77
C ALA A 352 22.23 56.09 -22.36
N THR A 353 23.04 56.27 -21.32
CA THR A 353 23.76 57.51 -21.02
C THR A 353 25.24 57.23 -21.07
#